data_AF-A0A3Q4HLE3-F1
#
_entry.id   AF-A0A3Q4HLE3-F1
#
_cell.length_a   1.000
_cell.length_b   1.000
_cell.length_c   1.000
_cell.angle_alpha   90.00
_cell.angle_beta   90.00
_cell.angle_gamma   90.00
#
_symmetry.space_group_name_H-M   'P 1'
#
loop_
_entity.id
_entity.type
_entity.pdbx_description
1 polymer ?
#
loop_
_entity_poly.entity_id
_entity_poly.type
_entity_poly.pdbx_seq_one_letter_code
_entity_poly.pdbx_strand_id
1 'polypeptide(L)'
;MNQSKEGVEPFQYSYYDYSDWYSNNAEPTKPPKEVILPCDPTADDKLFHICILSISLVIMLILAGLTRKNKFCQGFARGSSSVFSPANFLDQTQKKGVVMAVFGLVFSKLAMLVITPDPLPFSKDTPADIKEYMKIIAIFYYPILYYPLLVCGTLQRKAGYVFGTLLSFTHFGVLVWQKFDCPKTPEIYKYYALLASLPQLACLAYLCIQFPLLFLNKLNINRIHVVCSSHDLFSCSSSASDKPALAERILEVIKGYIYIPEKVFRFPLKLAVSSFVTCVAIYHTALLIVVLVVPTLHIVRAGIDENIAFLLLGFGIVLSDDRMEVVRIVTFYTWLLEVCYLCAMTLSCLVSLIMLMRSMVLHRYTIVFFICFLFLVFLIIIPVFYGRNIIVFEIAGKAWPAWVTLILVTGLQHVTAKFAFIKQKAGTRDLNNRCSLFLLTYLLFLINTVVGLVVAIWRIVITALYNIIHLGRIDVSLLHPYCYYTHFLKVEVSQSHPVMKAFCGLLLDMMVEGGRAGQKIQDAEEGIQENKPSKANSSQKIRSRWQLMYTLVNNPSLLGSRKHFQTLQNSENVLNGTPNRTSKKGSKTEASKTEASKLGAEPAEPTETPESQEKTE
;
A
#
# COMPACT_ATOMS: atom_id res chain seq x y z
N MET A 1 -48.50 -83.34 -44.27
CA MET A 1 -48.40 -82.93 -45.69
C MET A 1 -48.60 -81.42 -45.80
N ASN A 2 -48.03 -80.83 -46.84
CA ASN A 2 -48.33 -79.48 -47.34
C ASN A 2 -49.79 -79.38 -47.84
N GLN A 3 -50.43 -78.23 -48.10
CA GLN A 3 -50.20 -76.80 -47.80
C GLN A 3 -51.49 -76.06 -48.24
N SER A 4 -51.81 -74.91 -47.64
CA SER A 4 -52.61 -73.86 -48.30
C SER A 4 -52.16 -72.49 -47.82
N LYS A 5 -52.30 -71.47 -48.67
CA LYS A 5 -51.73 -70.13 -48.48
C LYS A 5 -52.82 -69.10 -48.20
N GLU A 6 -52.49 -68.16 -47.33
CA GLU A 6 -52.82 -66.72 -47.37
C GLU A 6 -51.69 -66.04 -46.55
N GLY A 7 -51.32 -64.78 -46.70
CA GLY A 7 -51.87 -63.66 -47.47
C GLY A 7 -51.42 -62.40 -46.70
N VAL A 8 -50.47 -61.62 -47.23
CA VAL A 8 -49.74 -60.62 -46.43
C VAL A 8 -50.22 -59.20 -46.71
N GLU A 9 -50.69 -58.51 -45.67
CA GLU A 9 -50.77 -57.04 -45.58
C GLU A 9 -50.22 -56.56 -44.21
N PRO A 10 -49.76 -55.31 -44.09
CA PRO A 10 -48.97 -54.85 -42.94
C PRO A 10 -49.82 -54.35 -41.75
N PHE A 11 -49.33 -54.57 -40.53
CA PHE A 11 -49.93 -54.04 -39.30
C PHE A 11 -49.71 -52.54 -39.15
N GLN A 12 -50.80 -51.77 -39.11
CA GLN A 12 -50.79 -50.35 -38.74
C GLN A 12 -51.07 -50.19 -37.23
N TYR A 13 -50.04 -49.87 -36.44
CA TYR A 13 -50.21 -49.57 -35.02
C TYR A 13 -50.80 -48.17 -34.81
N SER A 14 -51.98 -48.11 -34.18
CA SER A 14 -52.50 -46.88 -33.59
C SER A 14 -51.85 -46.65 -32.22
N TYR A 15 -51.22 -45.50 -32.02
CA TYR A 15 -50.61 -45.12 -30.76
C TYR A 15 -51.56 -44.16 -30.03
N TYR A 16 -52.06 -44.57 -28.85
CA TYR A 16 -52.89 -43.69 -28.03
C TYR A 16 -52.03 -42.60 -27.39
N ASP A 17 -52.42 -41.34 -27.62
CA ASP A 17 -51.72 -40.18 -27.06
C ASP A 17 -51.99 -40.05 -25.56
N TYR A 18 -50.93 -39.75 -24.81
CA TYR A 18 -50.92 -39.60 -23.34
C TYR A 18 -50.40 -38.22 -22.89
N SER A 19 -50.20 -37.29 -23.83
CA SER A 19 -49.51 -36.02 -23.59
C SER A 19 -50.27 -34.99 -22.74
N ASP A 20 -51.61 -35.03 -22.74
CA ASP A 20 -52.44 -34.01 -22.09
C ASP A 20 -52.33 -33.96 -20.55
N TRP A 21 -51.88 -35.03 -19.87
CA TRP A 21 -51.89 -35.08 -18.41
C TRP A 21 -50.71 -34.36 -17.72
N TYR A 22 -49.64 -34.02 -18.46
CA TYR A 22 -48.44 -33.38 -17.89
C TYR A 22 -48.38 -31.86 -18.10
N SER A 23 -49.20 -31.29 -18.98
CA SER A 23 -48.95 -29.96 -19.55
C SER A 23 -49.45 -28.76 -18.72
N ASN A 24 -50.16 -28.95 -17.60
CA ASN A 24 -50.99 -27.90 -16.99
C ASN A 24 -50.93 -27.72 -15.45
N ASN A 25 -50.01 -28.37 -14.71
CA ASN A 25 -49.96 -28.21 -13.23
C ASN A 25 -48.56 -28.25 -12.59
N ALA A 26 -47.50 -27.99 -13.37
CA ALA A 26 -46.17 -27.73 -12.82
C ALA A 26 -45.98 -26.23 -12.58
N GLU A 27 -46.27 -25.75 -11.35
CA GLU A 27 -45.73 -24.45 -10.91
C GLU A 27 -44.20 -24.45 -11.09
N PRO A 28 -43.57 -23.34 -11.52
CA PRO A 28 -42.12 -23.29 -11.67
C PRO A 28 -41.46 -23.49 -10.30
N THR A 29 -40.94 -24.69 -10.08
CA THR A 29 -40.30 -25.10 -8.83
C THR A 29 -39.04 -24.29 -8.60
N LYS A 30 -39.19 -23.21 -7.82
CA LYS A 30 -38.12 -22.31 -7.40
C LYS A 30 -36.91 -23.16 -6.98
N PRO A 31 -35.72 -22.95 -7.57
CA PRO A 31 -34.58 -23.84 -7.35
C PRO A 31 -34.32 -23.96 -5.84
N PRO A 32 -34.17 -25.19 -5.31
CA PRO A 32 -34.21 -25.41 -3.87
C PRO A 32 -33.11 -24.60 -3.19
N LYS A 33 -33.55 -23.60 -2.40
CA LYS A 33 -32.65 -22.69 -1.68
C LYS A 33 -31.82 -23.52 -0.71
N GLU A 34 -30.53 -23.71 -1.00
CA GLU A 34 -29.61 -24.46 -0.13
C GLU A 34 -29.58 -23.84 1.27
N VAL A 35 -30.31 -24.43 2.22
CA VAL A 35 -30.24 -24.05 3.63
C VAL A 35 -28.96 -24.66 4.20
N ILE A 36 -27.88 -23.88 4.18
CA ILE A 36 -26.63 -24.23 4.85
C ILE A 36 -26.89 -24.17 6.36
N LEU A 37 -27.02 -25.33 6.99
CA LEU A 37 -27.10 -25.45 8.45
C LEU A 37 -25.80 -24.92 9.10
N PRO A 38 -25.88 -24.28 10.28
CA PRO A 38 -24.68 -23.91 11.03
C PRO A 38 -23.88 -25.16 11.41
N CYS A 39 -22.55 -25.06 11.29
CA CYS A 39 -21.61 -26.14 11.55
C CYS A 39 -20.71 -25.71 12.73
N ASP A 40 -20.87 -26.36 13.88
CA ASP A 40 -19.92 -26.24 15.00
C ASP A 40 -18.71 -27.16 14.70
N PRO A 41 -17.46 -26.65 14.76
CA PRO A 41 -16.26 -27.46 14.49
C PRO A 41 -15.97 -28.43 15.64
N THR A 42 -15.35 -29.59 15.35
CA THR A 42 -15.00 -30.59 16.37
C THR A 42 -14.02 -30.05 17.42
N ALA A 43 -13.20 -29.07 17.02
CA ALA A 43 -12.33 -28.30 17.90
C ALA A 43 -13.04 -27.00 18.33
N ASP A 44 -13.73 -27.03 19.49
CA ASP A 44 -14.43 -25.88 20.06
C ASP A 44 -13.51 -24.65 20.16
N ASP A 45 -13.92 -23.57 19.49
CA ASP A 45 -13.17 -22.33 19.40
C ASP A 45 -13.06 -21.63 20.77
N LYS A 46 -14.09 -21.76 21.62
CA LYS A 46 -14.10 -21.19 22.97
C LYS A 46 -13.03 -21.84 23.85
N LEU A 47 -13.01 -23.16 23.92
CA LEU A 47 -12.04 -23.93 24.70
C LEU A 47 -10.62 -23.76 24.13
N PHE A 48 -10.44 -23.75 22.80
CA PHE A 48 -9.17 -23.41 22.16
C PHE A 48 -8.66 -22.03 22.60
N HIS A 49 -9.51 -21.00 22.54
CA HIS A 49 -9.14 -19.64 22.91
C HIS A 49 -8.81 -19.49 24.41
N ILE A 50 -9.47 -20.21 25.31
CA ILE A 50 -9.09 -20.27 26.74
C ILE A 50 -7.69 -20.89 26.93
N CYS A 51 -7.45 -22.05 26.30
CA CYS A 51 -6.17 -22.77 26.41
C CYS A 51 -5.00 -21.96 25.85
N ILE A 52 -5.14 -21.38 24.65
CA ILE A 52 -4.03 -20.68 23.99
C ILE A 52 -3.68 -19.34 24.67
N LEU A 53 -4.67 -18.64 25.28
CA LEU A 53 -4.40 -17.49 26.14
C LEU A 53 -3.58 -17.89 27.38
N SER A 54 -3.94 -19.00 28.01
CA SER A 54 -3.27 -19.52 29.20
C SER A 54 -1.81 -19.90 28.90
N ILE A 55 -1.59 -20.62 27.79
CA ILE A 55 -0.25 -20.97 27.28
C ILE A 55 0.54 -19.70 26.92
N SER A 56 -0.09 -18.73 26.27
CA SER A 56 0.52 -17.44 25.89
C SER A 56 1.02 -16.64 27.10
N LEU A 57 0.21 -16.58 28.16
CA LEU A 57 0.57 -15.91 29.41
C LEU A 57 1.76 -16.59 30.10
N VAL A 58 1.75 -17.93 30.19
CA VAL A 58 2.86 -18.71 30.75
C VAL A 58 4.17 -18.50 29.95
N ILE A 59 4.11 -18.55 28.62
CA ILE A 59 5.28 -18.28 27.75
C ILE A 59 5.81 -16.86 27.96
N MET A 60 4.92 -15.85 28.03
CA MET A 60 5.33 -14.46 28.30
C MET A 60 6.00 -14.30 29.67
N LEU A 61 5.52 -14.98 30.72
CA LEU A 61 6.16 -14.97 32.05
C LEU A 61 7.53 -15.67 32.05
N ILE A 62 7.68 -16.79 31.32
CA ILE A 62 8.97 -17.47 31.17
C ILE A 62 9.98 -16.57 30.45
N LEU A 63 9.56 -15.91 29.36
CA LEU A 63 10.38 -14.96 28.62
C LEU A 63 10.72 -13.71 29.46
N ALA A 64 9.81 -13.27 30.34
CA ALA A 64 10.07 -12.22 31.33
C ALA A 64 11.17 -12.62 32.33
N GLY A 65 11.11 -13.84 32.87
CA GLY A 65 12.15 -14.36 33.77
C GLY A 65 13.51 -14.49 33.09
N LEU A 66 13.54 -15.04 31.87
CA LEU A 66 14.76 -15.22 31.07
C LEU A 66 15.41 -13.88 30.68
N THR A 67 14.62 -12.84 30.37
CA THR A 67 15.15 -11.51 30.05
C THR A 67 15.66 -10.78 31.29
N ARG A 68 14.96 -10.86 32.43
CA ARG A 68 15.40 -10.26 33.70
C ARG A 68 16.71 -10.86 34.22
N LYS A 69 16.88 -12.19 34.19
CA LYS A 69 18.11 -12.86 34.66
C LYS A 69 19.40 -12.38 33.96
N ASN A 70 19.32 -11.86 32.73
CA ASN A 70 20.48 -11.29 32.01
C ASN A 70 20.75 -9.79 32.27
N LYS A 71 19.89 -9.09 33.02
CA LYS A 71 20.03 -7.64 33.24
C LYS A 71 20.41 -7.25 34.67
N PHE A 72 20.60 -8.21 35.58
CA PHE A 72 20.97 -7.96 36.97
C PHE A 72 22.30 -7.19 37.17
N CYS A 73 23.15 -7.08 36.14
CA CYS A 73 24.40 -6.32 36.19
C CYS A 73 24.27 -4.81 35.85
N GLN A 74 23.06 -4.27 35.61
CA GLN A 74 22.84 -2.82 35.49
C GLN A 74 21.60 -2.37 36.27
N GLY A 75 21.73 -1.23 36.96
CA GLY A 75 20.89 -0.85 38.09
C GLY A 75 19.40 -0.65 37.81
N PHE A 76 18.62 -0.73 38.91
CA PHE A 76 17.15 -0.70 38.98
C PHE A 76 16.46 0.57 38.41
N ALA A 77 17.23 1.56 37.95
CA ALA A 77 16.80 2.95 37.74
C ALA A 77 16.36 3.31 36.31
N ARG A 78 16.04 2.33 35.44
CA ARG A 78 15.49 2.58 34.10
C ARG A 78 14.11 1.96 33.94
N GLY A 79 13.10 2.68 34.41
CA GLY A 79 11.69 2.28 34.49
C GLY A 79 10.96 2.16 33.16
N SER A 80 11.46 1.31 32.25
CA SER A 80 10.68 0.81 31.11
C SER A 80 10.63 -0.71 31.14
N SER A 81 9.41 -1.27 31.05
CA SER A 81 9.17 -2.71 31.15
C SER A 81 9.73 -3.45 29.94
N SER A 82 11.03 -3.77 29.99
CA SER A 82 11.82 -4.49 28.98
C SER A 82 11.28 -5.90 28.60
N VAL A 83 10.21 -6.34 29.25
CA VAL A 83 9.44 -7.57 28.99
C VAL A 83 8.39 -7.36 27.88
N PHE A 84 7.87 -6.13 27.75
CA PHE A 84 6.72 -5.80 26.91
C PHE A 84 7.04 -4.84 25.76
N SER A 85 8.33 -4.65 25.41
CA SER A 85 8.67 -4.02 24.14
C SER A 85 8.51 -5.04 23.01
N PRO A 86 7.64 -4.81 22.02
CA PRO A 86 7.66 -5.57 20.77
C PRO A 86 8.94 -5.27 19.97
N ALA A 87 8.99 -5.79 18.73
CA ALA A 87 10.09 -5.57 17.78
C ALA A 87 10.61 -4.14 17.76
N ASN A 88 11.93 -3.96 17.64
CA ASN A 88 12.50 -2.63 17.47
C ASN A 88 12.16 -2.10 16.08
N PHE A 89 11.04 -1.37 15.99
CA PHE A 89 10.52 -0.84 14.72
C PHE A 89 11.44 0.18 14.02
N LEU A 90 12.46 0.70 14.72
CA LEU A 90 13.50 1.59 14.17
C LEU A 90 14.70 0.79 13.59
N ASP A 91 14.74 -0.53 13.75
CA ASP A 91 15.90 -1.34 13.39
C ASP A 91 15.82 -1.91 11.96
N GLN A 92 16.25 -1.08 11.00
CA GLN A 92 16.29 -1.36 9.55
C GLN A 92 17.02 -2.67 9.16
N THR A 93 17.87 -3.21 10.03
CA THR A 93 18.70 -4.39 9.74
C THR A 93 18.08 -5.75 10.08
N GLN A 94 16.97 -5.80 10.83
CA GLN A 94 16.36 -7.07 11.29
C GLN A 94 15.67 -7.88 10.18
N LYS A 95 15.49 -9.19 10.41
CA LYS A 95 14.73 -10.09 9.54
C LYS A 95 13.22 -9.78 9.62
N LYS A 96 12.76 -8.89 8.74
CA LYS A 96 11.40 -8.30 8.73
C LYS A 96 10.24 -9.31 8.65
N GLY A 97 10.45 -10.47 8.04
CA GLY A 97 9.40 -11.44 7.67
C GLY A 97 8.48 -11.86 8.82
N VAL A 98 9.03 -12.21 9.99
CA VAL A 98 8.22 -12.63 11.16
C VAL A 98 7.26 -11.52 11.60
N VAL A 99 7.73 -10.27 11.61
CA VAL A 99 6.92 -9.11 12.00
C VAL A 99 5.81 -8.87 10.96
N MET A 100 6.15 -8.87 9.67
CA MET A 100 5.16 -8.69 8.60
C MET A 100 4.06 -9.76 8.66
N ALA A 101 4.43 -11.03 8.84
CA ALA A 101 3.47 -12.14 8.96
C ALA A 101 2.53 -11.98 10.16
N VAL A 102 3.02 -11.59 11.34
CA VAL A 102 2.16 -11.36 12.52
C VAL A 102 1.22 -10.16 12.33
N PHE A 103 1.65 -9.09 11.66
CA PHE A 103 0.75 -7.97 11.34
C PHE A 103 -0.32 -8.35 10.29
N GLY A 104 0.03 -9.12 9.26
CA GLY A 104 -0.95 -9.64 8.29
C GLY A 104 -1.93 -10.65 8.90
N LEU A 105 -1.47 -11.44 9.88
CA LEU A 105 -2.28 -12.35 10.69
C LEU A 105 -3.35 -11.60 11.49
N VAL A 106 -2.92 -10.60 12.28
CA VAL A 106 -3.82 -9.73 13.07
C VAL A 106 -4.82 -9.04 12.15
N PHE A 107 -4.34 -8.39 11.09
CA PHE A 107 -5.21 -7.68 10.14
C PHE A 107 -6.23 -8.62 9.48
N SER A 108 -5.86 -9.86 9.14
CA SER A 108 -6.79 -10.83 8.53
C SER A 108 -7.93 -11.23 9.47
N LYS A 109 -7.68 -11.35 10.78
CA LYS A 109 -8.76 -11.56 11.75
C LYS A 109 -9.66 -10.32 11.87
N LEU A 110 -9.07 -9.13 11.95
CA LEU A 110 -9.82 -7.87 12.05
C LEU A 110 -10.66 -7.56 10.80
N ALA A 111 -10.22 -8.00 9.61
CA ALA A 111 -10.98 -7.85 8.38
C ALA A 111 -12.27 -8.71 8.36
N MET A 112 -12.21 -9.95 8.88
CA MET A 112 -13.38 -10.83 8.99
C MET A 112 -14.37 -10.36 10.07
N LEU A 113 -13.88 -9.78 11.18
CA LEU A 113 -14.67 -9.28 12.32
C LEU A 113 -15.84 -8.35 11.93
N VAL A 114 -15.70 -7.61 10.84
CA VAL A 114 -16.74 -6.69 10.35
C VAL A 114 -18.02 -7.41 9.94
N ILE A 115 -17.91 -8.67 9.50
CA ILE A 115 -18.97 -9.46 8.86
C ILE A 115 -19.44 -10.63 9.74
N THR A 116 -18.52 -11.26 10.49
CA THR A 116 -18.82 -12.44 11.32
C THR A 116 -19.97 -12.18 12.32
N PRO A 117 -20.92 -13.13 12.51
CA PRO A 117 -22.05 -12.95 13.41
C PRO A 117 -21.62 -12.76 14.87
N ASP A 118 -20.67 -13.54 15.37
CA ASP A 118 -20.13 -13.44 16.72
C ASP A 118 -18.70 -12.86 16.70
N PRO A 119 -18.46 -11.66 17.27
CA PRO A 119 -17.16 -11.00 17.21
C PRO A 119 -16.13 -11.53 18.22
N LEU A 120 -16.53 -12.38 19.17
CA LEU A 120 -15.65 -12.93 20.21
C LEU A 120 -15.98 -14.42 20.46
N PRO A 121 -14.95 -15.28 20.62
CA PRO A 121 -15.12 -16.75 20.76
C PRO A 121 -15.77 -17.18 22.08
N PHE A 122 -16.01 -16.25 23.00
CA PHE A 122 -16.57 -16.53 24.33
C PHE A 122 -18.09 -16.32 24.42
N SER A 123 -18.66 -15.61 23.44
CA SER A 123 -20.02 -15.09 23.42
C SER A 123 -20.74 -15.59 22.15
N LYS A 124 -21.31 -16.79 22.22
CA LYS A 124 -22.29 -17.26 21.22
C LYS A 124 -23.60 -16.47 21.39
N ASP A 125 -24.33 -16.26 20.31
CA ASP A 125 -25.65 -15.62 20.28
C ASP A 125 -25.66 -14.20 20.89
N THR A 126 -24.63 -13.42 20.56
CA THR A 126 -24.42 -12.08 21.13
C THR A 126 -25.58 -11.12 20.79
N PRO A 127 -26.32 -10.55 21.78
CA PRO A 127 -27.42 -9.62 21.53
C PRO A 127 -26.99 -8.39 20.73
N ALA A 128 -27.88 -7.92 19.84
CA ALA A 128 -27.60 -6.83 18.91
C ALA A 128 -27.08 -5.55 19.60
N ASP A 129 -27.67 -5.19 20.74
CA ASP A 129 -27.37 -3.97 21.49
C ASP A 129 -25.92 -3.92 22.01
N ILE A 130 -25.31 -5.08 22.29
CA ILE A 130 -23.93 -5.17 22.80
C ILE A 130 -22.93 -5.61 21.72
N LYS A 131 -23.40 -6.02 20.53
CA LYS A 131 -22.56 -6.59 19.47
C LYS A 131 -21.46 -5.63 18.99
N GLU A 132 -21.77 -4.34 18.84
CA GLU A 132 -20.77 -3.35 18.42
C GLU A 132 -19.72 -3.08 19.51
N TYR A 133 -20.11 -3.11 20.80
CA TYR A 133 -19.15 -3.03 21.91
C TYR A 133 -18.23 -4.26 21.96
N MET A 134 -18.77 -5.47 21.69
CA MET A 134 -17.97 -6.69 21.61
C MET A 134 -16.97 -6.67 20.43
N LYS A 135 -17.32 -6.08 19.28
CA LYS A 135 -16.36 -5.80 18.18
C LYS A 135 -15.24 -4.86 18.64
N ILE A 136 -15.54 -3.80 19.39
CA ILE A 136 -14.51 -2.89 19.93
C ILE A 136 -13.53 -3.64 20.85
N ILE A 137 -14.04 -4.51 21.72
CA ILE A 137 -13.20 -5.37 22.58
C ILE A 137 -12.34 -6.32 21.73
N ALA A 138 -12.91 -6.92 20.67
CA ALA A 138 -12.20 -7.83 19.78
C ALA A 138 -11.02 -7.17 19.03
N ILE A 139 -11.10 -5.87 18.71
CA ILE A 139 -10.00 -5.10 18.12
C ILE A 139 -8.75 -5.10 19.01
N PHE A 140 -8.90 -5.09 20.33
CA PHE A 140 -7.79 -5.21 21.28
C PHE A 140 -7.40 -6.66 21.57
N TYR A 141 -8.37 -7.58 21.51
CA TYR A 141 -8.18 -9.01 21.80
C TYR A 141 -7.18 -9.70 20.85
N TYR A 142 -7.39 -9.62 19.53
CA TYR A 142 -6.55 -10.34 18.57
C TYR A 142 -5.07 -9.88 18.53
N PRO A 143 -4.74 -8.57 18.69
CA PRO A 143 -3.37 -8.13 18.93
C PRO A 143 -2.73 -8.76 20.18
N ILE A 144 -3.46 -8.87 21.30
CA ILE A 144 -2.95 -9.48 22.54
C ILE A 144 -2.72 -10.99 22.34
N LEU A 145 -3.65 -11.68 21.69
CA LEU A 145 -3.57 -13.10 21.38
C LEU A 145 -2.31 -13.47 20.58
N TYR A 146 -1.98 -12.68 19.55
CA TYR A 146 -0.84 -12.95 18.67
C TYR A 146 0.47 -12.25 19.09
N TYR A 147 0.44 -11.40 20.13
CA TYR A 147 1.61 -10.72 20.69
C TYR A 147 2.79 -11.66 21.06
N PRO A 148 2.60 -12.85 21.66
CA PRO A 148 3.70 -13.74 22.01
C PRO A 148 4.50 -14.23 20.81
N LEU A 149 3.88 -14.43 19.64
CA LEU A 149 4.57 -14.79 18.40
C LEU A 149 5.57 -13.70 17.98
N LEU A 150 5.18 -12.44 18.12
CA LEU A 150 6.05 -11.29 17.85
C LEU A 150 7.25 -11.24 18.81
N VAL A 151 7.02 -11.48 20.11
CA VAL A 151 8.08 -11.49 21.15
C VAL A 151 9.04 -12.68 20.97
N CYS A 152 8.51 -13.86 20.61
CA CYS A 152 9.31 -15.06 20.33
C CYS A 152 10.31 -14.84 19.18
N GLY A 153 9.91 -14.10 18.14
CA GLY A 153 10.79 -13.74 17.02
C GLY A 153 11.86 -12.69 17.35
N THR A 154 11.57 -11.75 18.25
CA THR A 154 12.43 -10.57 18.49
C THR A 154 13.49 -10.80 19.55
N LEU A 155 13.24 -11.67 20.53
CA LEU A 155 14.21 -11.98 21.60
C LEU A 155 15.43 -12.77 21.10
N GLN A 156 15.38 -13.36 19.90
CA GLN A 156 16.44 -14.15 19.24
C GLN A 156 17.12 -15.24 20.09
N ARG A 157 16.50 -15.70 21.19
CA ARG A 157 17.00 -16.79 22.04
C ARG A 157 16.52 -18.14 21.53
N LYS A 158 17.31 -19.20 21.77
CA LYS A 158 16.93 -20.59 21.44
C LYS A 158 15.52 -20.94 21.96
N ALA A 159 15.23 -20.63 23.22
CA ALA A 159 13.91 -20.81 23.82
C ALA A 159 12.80 -20.00 23.12
N GLY A 160 13.07 -18.76 22.69
CA GLY A 160 12.10 -17.93 21.96
C GLY A 160 11.67 -18.57 20.64
N TYR A 161 12.60 -19.13 19.87
CA TYR A 161 12.25 -19.83 18.63
C TYR A 161 11.53 -21.17 18.88
N VAL A 162 11.82 -21.88 19.98
CA VAL A 162 11.08 -23.09 20.36
C VAL A 162 9.63 -22.75 20.74
N PHE A 163 9.40 -21.76 21.61
CA PHE A 163 8.05 -21.31 21.95
C PHE A 163 7.30 -20.70 20.74
N GLY A 164 7.99 -19.96 19.87
CA GLY A 164 7.42 -19.44 18.62
C GLY A 164 6.98 -20.55 17.67
N THR A 165 7.78 -21.61 17.54
CA THR A 165 7.43 -22.82 16.76
C THR A 165 6.19 -23.50 17.36
N LEU A 166 6.18 -23.76 18.67
CA LEU A 166 5.04 -24.41 19.33
C LEU A 166 3.74 -23.62 19.10
N LEU A 167 3.75 -22.31 19.39
CA LEU A 167 2.59 -21.43 19.19
C LEU A 167 2.14 -21.36 17.72
N SER A 168 3.08 -21.26 16.76
CA SER A 168 2.71 -21.20 15.35
C SER A 168 2.07 -22.50 14.87
N PHE A 169 2.63 -23.65 15.25
CA PHE A 169 2.07 -24.97 14.91
C PHE A 169 0.70 -25.18 15.56
N THR A 170 0.50 -24.78 16.82
CA THR A 170 -0.81 -24.85 17.49
C THR A 170 -1.86 -23.97 16.79
N HIS A 171 -1.54 -22.71 16.48
CA HIS A 171 -2.47 -21.83 15.75
C HIS A 171 -2.74 -22.31 14.31
N PHE A 172 -1.75 -22.86 13.61
CA PHE A 172 -1.90 -23.37 12.26
C PHE A 172 -2.76 -24.65 12.23
N GLY A 173 -2.43 -25.62 13.08
CA GLY A 173 -3.12 -26.92 13.12
C GLY A 173 -4.61 -26.78 13.44
N VAL A 174 -4.97 -25.99 14.47
CA VAL A 174 -6.38 -25.78 14.83
C VAL A 174 -7.13 -24.99 13.76
N LEU A 175 -6.53 -23.96 13.16
CA LEU A 175 -7.17 -23.20 12.08
C LEU A 175 -7.41 -24.08 10.82
N VAL A 176 -6.47 -24.94 10.46
CA VAL A 176 -6.65 -25.92 9.38
C VAL A 176 -7.76 -26.90 9.73
N TRP A 177 -7.78 -27.42 10.96
CA TRP A 177 -8.80 -28.38 11.42
C TRP A 177 -10.21 -27.79 11.37
N GLN A 178 -10.43 -26.63 11.99
CA GLN A 178 -11.73 -25.92 11.98
C GLN A 178 -12.26 -25.66 10.56
N LYS A 179 -11.35 -25.41 9.60
CA LYS A 179 -11.70 -25.14 8.20
C LYS A 179 -11.84 -26.40 7.33
N PHE A 180 -11.35 -27.54 7.81
CA PHE A 180 -11.56 -28.84 7.19
C PHE A 180 -12.90 -29.46 7.64
N ASP A 181 -13.23 -29.35 8.94
CA ASP A 181 -14.51 -29.79 9.50
C ASP A 181 -15.70 -29.00 8.92
N CYS A 182 -15.61 -27.66 8.97
CA CYS A 182 -16.68 -26.76 8.54
C CYS A 182 -16.22 -25.86 7.36
N PRO A 183 -16.08 -26.41 6.14
CA PRO A 183 -15.65 -25.66 4.96
C PRO A 183 -16.78 -24.81 4.36
N LYS A 184 -18.04 -25.07 4.72
CA LYS A 184 -19.23 -24.36 4.26
C LYS A 184 -19.83 -23.54 5.39
N THR A 185 -20.21 -22.30 5.11
CA THR A 185 -20.79 -21.37 6.10
C THR A 185 -22.02 -20.64 5.55
N PRO A 186 -23.05 -20.36 6.37
CA PRO A 186 -24.25 -19.61 5.98
C PRO A 186 -24.03 -18.08 5.85
N GLU A 187 -22.77 -17.63 5.81
CA GLU A 187 -22.40 -16.23 5.52
C GLU A 187 -22.65 -15.88 4.04
N ILE A 188 -22.27 -14.66 3.62
CA ILE A 188 -22.55 -14.04 2.32
C ILE A 188 -22.36 -14.98 1.11
N TYR A 189 -21.39 -15.90 1.18
CA TYR A 189 -21.25 -16.98 0.21
C TYR A 189 -20.78 -18.28 0.88
N LYS A 190 -21.23 -19.41 0.32
CA LYS A 190 -21.00 -20.80 0.75
C LYS A 190 -19.58 -21.10 1.23
N TYR A 191 -18.56 -20.55 0.58
CA TYR A 191 -17.13 -20.76 0.92
C TYR A 191 -16.41 -19.48 1.39
N TYR A 192 -17.12 -18.40 1.74
CA TYR A 192 -16.52 -17.11 2.10
C TYR A 192 -15.56 -17.23 3.30
N ALA A 193 -16.00 -17.86 4.39
CA ALA A 193 -15.19 -18.05 5.60
C ALA A 193 -13.93 -18.92 5.38
N LEU A 194 -13.89 -19.73 4.32
CA LEU A 194 -12.70 -20.48 3.91
C LEU A 194 -11.74 -19.56 3.14
N LEU A 195 -12.23 -18.90 2.09
CA LEU A 195 -11.44 -17.99 1.24
C LEU A 195 -10.83 -16.84 2.05
N ALA A 196 -11.61 -16.19 2.92
CA ALA A 196 -11.13 -15.10 3.78
C ALA A 196 -10.06 -15.56 4.79
N SER A 197 -10.00 -16.87 5.12
CA SER A 197 -8.96 -17.42 5.98
C SER A 197 -7.63 -17.71 5.28
N LEU A 198 -7.56 -17.70 3.94
CA LEU A 198 -6.35 -18.05 3.18
C LEU A 198 -5.14 -17.15 3.48
N PRO A 199 -5.25 -15.81 3.61
CA PRO A 199 -4.13 -14.98 4.02
C PRO A 199 -3.67 -15.27 5.45
N GLN A 200 -4.60 -15.63 6.35
CA GLN A 200 -4.29 -16.03 7.73
C GLN A 200 -3.50 -17.35 7.75
N LEU A 201 -3.95 -18.35 7.00
CA LEU A 201 -3.28 -19.64 6.83
C LEU A 201 -1.88 -19.49 6.21
N ALA A 202 -1.73 -18.66 5.17
CA ALA A 202 -0.43 -18.38 4.55
C ALA A 202 0.55 -17.69 5.51
N CYS A 203 0.09 -16.73 6.32
CA CYS A 203 0.92 -16.09 7.35
C CYS A 203 1.36 -17.09 8.44
N LEU A 204 0.47 -17.99 8.87
CA LEU A 204 0.81 -19.04 9.84
C LEU A 204 1.78 -20.08 9.26
N ALA A 205 1.55 -20.57 8.05
CA ALA A 205 2.44 -21.51 7.37
C ALA A 205 3.86 -20.92 7.21
N TYR A 206 3.98 -19.64 6.84
CA TYR A 206 5.25 -18.94 6.82
C TYR A 206 5.94 -18.93 8.20
N LEU A 207 5.22 -18.65 9.29
CA LEU A 207 5.76 -18.67 10.64
C LEU A 207 6.21 -20.09 11.08
N CYS A 208 5.41 -21.11 10.77
CA CYS A 208 5.74 -22.52 11.05
C CYS A 208 7.03 -22.99 10.35
N ILE A 209 7.35 -22.45 9.17
CA ILE A 209 8.62 -22.72 8.48
C ILE A 209 9.74 -21.84 9.05
N GLN A 210 9.47 -20.55 9.27
CA GLN A 210 10.47 -19.55 9.62
C GLN A 210 11.02 -19.72 11.05
N PHE A 211 10.22 -20.11 12.06
CA PHE A 211 10.72 -20.29 13.43
C PHE A 211 11.73 -21.47 13.54
N PRO A 212 11.47 -22.68 13.01
CA PRO A 212 12.46 -23.75 12.91
C PRO A 212 13.71 -23.33 12.12
N LEU A 213 13.56 -22.66 10.98
CA LEU A 213 14.73 -22.18 10.21
C LEU A 213 15.59 -21.21 11.02
N LEU A 214 14.99 -20.30 11.80
CA LEU A 214 15.75 -19.39 12.68
C LEU A 214 16.43 -20.12 13.85
N PHE A 215 15.81 -21.17 14.38
CA PHE A 215 16.42 -22.05 15.38
C PHE A 215 17.62 -22.83 14.83
N LEU A 216 17.46 -23.52 13.69
CA LEU A 216 18.51 -24.29 13.04
C LEU A 216 19.69 -23.41 12.62
N ASN A 217 19.43 -22.24 12.02
CA ASN A 217 20.50 -21.27 11.71
C ASN A 217 21.26 -20.84 12.97
N LYS A 218 20.60 -20.68 14.11
CA LYS A 218 21.27 -20.33 15.38
C LYS A 218 22.01 -21.52 16.04
N LEU A 219 21.76 -22.76 15.62
CA LEU A 219 22.63 -23.89 15.95
C LEU A 219 23.88 -23.91 15.05
N ASN A 220 23.73 -23.65 13.75
CA ASN A 220 24.85 -23.65 12.80
C ASN A 220 25.84 -22.49 13.01
N ILE A 221 25.36 -21.28 13.35
CA ILE A 221 26.23 -20.13 13.68
C ILE A 221 27.15 -20.44 14.88
N ASN A 222 26.71 -21.31 15.79
CA ASN A 222 27.53 -21.78 16.92
C ASN A 222 28.71 -22.70 16.49
N ARG A 223 28.78 -23.12 15.22
CA ARG A 223 29.93 -23.82 14.61
C ARG A 223 30.79 -22.93 13.70
N ILE A 224 30.30 -21.75 13.30
CA ILE A 224 31.01 -20.84 12.38
C ILE A 224 31.13 -19.46 13.04
N HIS A 225 32.03 -19.38 14.01
CA HIS A 225 32.63 -18.10 14.40
C HIS A 225 33.82 -17.85 13.47
N VAL A 226 34.09 -16.58 13.13
CA VAL A 226 35.13 -16.15 12.17
C VAL A 226 34.82 -16.47 10.70
N VAL A 227 33.76 -15.84 10.19
CA VAL A 227 33.88 -15.02 8.97
C VAL A 227 33.12 -13.72 9.24
N CYS A 228 33.82 -12.59 9.39
CA CYS A 228 33.16 -11.29 9.33
C CYS A 228 32.82 -11.01 7.86
N SER A 229 31.58 -10.66 7.56
CA SER A 229 31.20 -10.25 6.21
C SER A 229 31.82 -8.90 5.89
N SER A 230 32.99 -8.92 5.27
CA SER A 230 33.51 -7.83 4.44
C SER A 230 32.46 -7.55 3.36
N HIS A 231 31.63 -6.53 3.57
CA HIS A 231 30.73 -6.03 2.55
C HIS A 231 31.56 -5.34 1.46
N ASP A 232 31.43 -5.81 0.23
CA ASP A 232 32.35 -5.47 -0.86
C ASP A 232 32.44 -3.96 -1.12
N LEU A 233 33.67 -3.45 -1.13
CA LEU A 233 33.98 -2.09 -1.51
C LEU A 233 34.00 -1.99 -3.05
N PHE A 234 33.03 -1.26 -3.61
CA PHE A 234 32.99 -0.72 -4.98
C PHE A 234 33.69 -1.53 -6.10
N SER A 235 32.87 -2.22 -6.90
CA SER A 235 33.09 -2.26 -8.34
C SER A 235 31.87 -1.65 -9.04
N CYS A 236 32.09 -0.55 -9.76
CA CYS A 236 31.07 0.15 -10.55
C CYS A 236 31.59 0.36 -11.97
N SER A 237 31.75 -0.74 -12.70
CA SER A 237 32.13 -0.75 -14.12
C SER A 237 30.95 -0.33 -14.99
N SER A 238 30.77 0.97 -15.19
CA SER A 238 29.73 1.52 -16.07
C SER A 238 30.13 1.41 -17.55
N SER A 239 30.01 0.21 -18.12
CA SER A 239 30.00 0.04 -19.58
C SER A 239 28.63 0.42 -20.13
N ALA A 240 28.56 1.47 -20.96
CA ALA A 240 27.36 1.75 -21.74
C ALA A 240 27.17 0.65 -22.79
N SER A 241 26.09 -0.12 -22.71
CA SER A 241 25.71 -1.10 -23.73
C SER A 241 25.01 -0.41 -24.89
N ASP A 242 25.33 -0.82 -26.12
CA ASP A 242 24.70 -0.31 -27.33
C ASP A 242 23.20 -0.65 -27.44
N LYS A 243 22.51 0.11 -28.29
CA LYS A 243 21.03 0.16 -28.39
C LYS A 243 20.40 -1.22 -28.71
N PRO A 244 19.54 -1.77 -27.84
CA PRO A 244 18.90 -3.06 -28.08
C PRO A 244 17.45 -2.95 -28.59
N ALA A 245 16.90 -4.09 -28.99
CA ALA A 245 15.60 -4.20 -29.67
C ALA A 245 14.38 -4.12 -28.72
N LEU A 246 13.17 -4.22 -29.30
CA LEU A 246 11.87 -4.05 -28.62
C LEU A 246 11.71 -4.93 -27.37
N ALA A 247 12.25 -6.15 -27.38
CA ALA A 247 12.24 -7.06 -26.22
C ALA A 247 13.01 -6.49 -25.01
N GLU A 248 14.15 -5.83 -25.22
CA GLU A 248 14.89 -5.21 -24.12
C GLU A 248 14.22 -3.94 -23.62
N ARG A 249 13.50 -3.18 -24.45
CA ARG A 249 12.64 -2.09 -23.94
C ARG A 249 11.55 -2.61 -22.99
N ILE A 250 10.94 -3.76 -23.31
CA ILE A 250 9.98 -4.41 -22.40
C ILE A 250 10.70 -4.87 -21.12
N LEU A 251 11.90 -5.45 -21.24
CA LEU A 251 12.70 -5.88 -20.09
C LEU A 251 13.17 -4.70 -19.22
N GLU A 252 13.53 -3.56 -19.79
CA GLU A 252 13.86 -2.31 -19.08
C GLU A 252 12.64 -1.72 -18.38
N VAL A 253 11.48 -1.70 -19.03
CA VAL A 253 10.21 -1.29 -18.37
C VAL A 253 9.91 -2.20 -17.19
N ILE A 254 10.14 -3.52 -17.29
CA ILE A 254 9.97 -4.47 -16.18
C ILE A 254 11.04 -4.29 -15.10
N LYS A 255 12.32 -4.09 -15.46
CA LYS A 255 13.44 -3.85 -14.52
C LYS A 255 13.30 -2.53 -13.76
N GLY A 256 12.82 -1.47 -14.42
CA GLY A 256 12.50 -0.18 -13.79
C GLY A 256 11.19 -0.18 -13.00
N TYR A 257 10.36 -1.21 -13.17
CA TYR A 257 9.10 -1.40 -12.48
C TYR A 257 9.22 -2.28 -11.22
N ILE A 258 10.06 -3.33 -11.26
CA ILE A 258 10.45 -4.11 -10.10
C ILE A 258 11.46 -3.28 -9.29
N TYR A 259 11.10 -2.88 -8.06
CA TYR A 259 12.09 -2.26 -7.16
C TYR A 259 13.19 -3.27 -6.81
N ILE A 260 14.37 -3.10 -7.40
CA ILE A 260 15.58 -3.83 -7.03
C ILE A 260 16.17 -3.14 -5.78
N PRO A 261 16.27 -3.82 -4.62
CA PRO A 261 16.85 -3.23 -3.43
C PRO A 261 18.36 -3.02 -3.61
N GLU A 262 18.76 -1.75 -3.68
CA GLU A 262 20.16 -1.36 -3.66
C GLU A 262 20.82 -1.86 -2.37
N LYS A 263 21.91 -2.63 -2.48
CA LYS A 263 22.46 -3.47 -1.39
C LYS A 263 22.74 -2.72 -0.08
N VAL A 264 22.98 -1.41 -0.16
CA VAL A 264 23.31 -0.52 0.95
C VAL A 264 22.05 0.01 1.67
N PHE A 265 20.92 0.19 0.97
CA PHE A 265 19.72 0.81 1.52
C PHE A 265 18.65 -0.22 1.89
N ARG A 266 18.25 -0.25 3.18
CA ARG A 266 17.17 -1.11 3.68
C ARG A 266 16.05 -0.25 4.24
N PHE A 267 14.86 -0.32 3.63
CA PHE A 267 13.67 0.41 4.11
C PHE A 267 13.39 0.19 5.61
N PRO A 268 12.83 1.19 6.33
CA PRO A 268 12.21 1.02 7.64
C PRO A 268 11.28 -0.19 7.74
N LEU A 269 11.26 -0.84 8.90
CA LEU A 269 10.40 -2.01 9.16
C LEU A 269 8.91 -1.64 9.04
N LYS A 270 8.54 -0.45 9.53
CA LYS A 270 7.17 0.08 9.52
C LYS A 270 6.59 0.20 8.10
N LEU A 271 7.39 0.65 7.13
CA LEU A 271 6.97 0.75 5.73
C LEU A 271 6.79 -0.63 5.07
N ALA A 272 7.65 -1.60 5.38
CA ALA A 272 7.51 -2.97 4.90
C ALA A 272 6.25 -3.65 5.45
N VAL A 273 5.96 -3.46 6.74
CA VAL A 273 4.70 -3.91 7.37
C VAL A 273 3.50 -3.25 6.73
N SER A 274 3.52 -1.92 6.54
CA SER A 274 2.42 -1.19 5.90
C SER A 274 2.12 -1.71 4.49
N SER A 275 3.14 -1.90 3.66
CA SER A 275 2.97 -2.44 2.30
C SER A 275 2.35 -3.84 2.30
N PHE A 276 2.86 -4.74 3.15
CA PHE A 276 2.34 -6.11 3.27
C PHE A 276 0.89 -6.14 3.76
N VAL A 277 0.54 -5.35 4.78
CA VAL A 277 -0.84 -5.23 5.28
C VAL A 277 -1.77 -4.67 4.21
N THR A 278 -1.34 -3.71 3.38
CA THR A 278 -2.18 -3.20 2.29
C THR A 278 -2.40 -4.24 1.18
N CYS A 279 -1.43 -5.11 0.88
CA CYS A 279 -1.65 -6.25 -0.02
C CYS A 279 -2.74 -7.20 0.53
N VAL A 280 -2.72 -7.47 1.84
CA VAL A 280 -3.74 -8.30 2.50
C VAL A 280 -5.11 -7.57 2.52
N ALA A 281 -5.14 -6.25 2.70
CA ALA A 281 -6.35 -5.45 2.60
C ALA A 281 -6.97 -5.49 1.19
N ILE A 282 -6.17 -5.38 0.13
CA ILE A 282 -6.64 -5.52 -1.26
C ILE A 282 -7.28 -6.89 -1.47
N TYR A 283 -6.69 -7.97 -0.94
CA TYR A 283 -7.26 -9.31 -1.03
C TYR A 283 -8.66 -9.40 -0.38
N HIS A 284 -8.80 -8.99 0.89
CA HIS A 284 -10.08 -9.06 1.60
C HIS A 284 -11.16 -8.19 0.94
N THR A 285 -10.81 -6.98 0.53
CA THR A 285 -11.72 -6.06 -0.17
C THR A 285 -12.14 -6.62 -1.52
N ALA A 286 -11.22 -7.16 -2.32
CA ALA A 286 -11.55 -7.76 -3.62
C ALA A 286 -12.42 -9.02 -3.46
N LEU A 287 -12.09 -9.89 -2.50
CA LEU A 287 -12.88 -11.09 -2.19
C LEU A 287 -14.32 -10.72 -1.79
N LEU A 288 -14.48 -9.77 -0.86
CA LEU A 288 -15.80 -9.31 -0.39
C LEU A 288 -16.63 -8.74 -1.53
N ILE A 289 -16.04 -7.89 -2.37
CA ILE A 289 -16.73 -7.22 -3.47
C ILE A 289 -17.18 -8.24 -4.53
N VAL A 290 -16.33 -9.23 -4.88
CA VAL A 290 -16.73 -10.36 -5.75
C VAL A 290 -17.84 -11.21 -5.13
N VAL A 291 -17.72 -11.56 -3.85
CA VAL A 291 -18.67 -12.40 -3.10
C VAL A 291 -20.03 -11.72 -2.89
N LEU A 292 -20.09 -10.39 -2.87
CA LEU A 292 -21.37 -9.66 -2.75
C LEU A 292 -22.14 -9.61 -4.08
N VAL A 293 -21.44 -9.37 -5.20
CA VAL A 293 -22.08 -9.06 -6.48
C VAL A 293 -22.24 -10.26 -7.40
N VAL A 294 -21.27 -11.19 -7.48
CA VAL A 294 -21.39 -12.33 -8.40
C VAL A 294 -22.56 -13.26 -8.04
N PRO A 295 -22.78 -13.64 -6.76
CA PRO A 295 -23.95 -14.43 -6.39
C PRO A 295 -25.29 -13.71 -6.63
N THR A 296 -25.35 -12.39 -6.43
CA THR A 296 -26.59 -11.63 -6.70
C THR A 296 -26.88 -11.52 -8.20
N LEU A 297 -25.85 -11.36 -9.05
CA LEU A 297 -26.01 -11.46 -10.51
C LEU A 297 -26.44 -12.86 -10.98
N HIS A 298 -25.96 -13.94 -10.35
CA HIS A 298 -26.43 -15.30 -10.64
C HIS A 298 -27.90 -15.52 -10.21
N ILE A 299 -28.30 -15.00 -9.04
CA ILE A 299 -29.70 -15.05 -8.57
C ILE A 299 -30.61 -14.28 -9.53
N VAL A 300 -30.22 -13.07 -9.93
CA VAL A 300 -30.97 -12.27 -10.93
C VAL A 300 -31.07 -13.03 -12.25
N ARG A 301 -29.97 -13.60 -12.77
CA ARG A 301 -29.99 -14.36 -14.03
C ARG A 301 -30.87 -15.60 -13.98
N ALA A 302 -30.87 -16.32 -12.85
CA ALA A 302 -31.74 -17.48 -12.63
C ALA A 302 -33.23 -17.10 -12.48
N GLY A 303 -33.54 -15.83 -12.24
CA GLY A 303 -34.90 -15.26 -12.21
C GLY A 303 -35.32 -14.53 -13.49
N ILE A 304 -34.57 -14.65 -14.60
CA ILE A 304 -35.00 -14.13 -15.91
C ILE A 304 -35.92 -15.17 -16.56
N ASP A 305 -37.23 -14.94 -16.46
CA ASP A 305 -38.28 -15.71 -17.11
C ASP A 305 -39.02 -14.85 -18.16
N GLU A 306 -40.04 -15.41 -18.85
CA GLU A 306 -40.88 -14.63 -19.78
C GLU A 306 -41.59 -13.44 -19.11
N ASN A 307 -41.84 -13.49 -17.80
CA ASN A 307 -42.55 -12.44 -17.07
C ASN A 307 -41.71 -11.15 -16.95
N ILE A 308 -40.39 -11.22 -17.14
CA ILE A 308 -39.54 -10.03 -17.22
C ILE A 308 -39.93 -9.09 -18.37
N ALA A 309 -40.53 -9.62 -19.46
CA ALA A 309 -41.06 -8.81 -20.54
C ALA A 309 -42.25 -7.96 -20.08
N PHE A 310 -43.17 -8.51 -19.29
CA PHE A 310 -44.28 -7.75 -18.71
C PHE A 310 -43.80 -6.70 -17.70
N LEU A 311 -42.76 -7.00 -16.90
CA LEU A 311 -42.15 -6.01 -16.01
C LEU A 311 -41.53 -4.84 -16.79
N LEU A 312 -40.77 -5.11 -17.86
CA LEU A 312 -40.16 -4.08 -18.71
C LEU A 312 -41.22 -3.23 -19.43
N LEU A 313 -42.29 -3.84 -19.92
CA LEU A 313 -43.46 -3.13 -20.46
C LEU A 313 -44.14 -2.24 -19.40
N GLY A 314 -44.23 -2.70 -18.15
CA GLY A 314 -44.70 -1.90 -17.01
C GLY A 314 -43.83 -0.67 -16.70
N PHE A 315 -42.53 -0.72 -17.03
CA PHE A 315 -41.62 0.44 -17.01
C PHE A 315 -41.61 1.25 -18.32
N GLY A 316 -42.46 0.91 -19.30
CA GLY A 316 -42.54 1.59 -20.60
C GLY A 316 -41.40 1.24 -21.57
N ILE A 317 -40.67 0.16 -21.35
CA ILE A 317 -39.48 -0.21 -22.12
C ILE A 317 -39.79 -1.40 -23.06
N VAL A 318 -40.05 -1.10 -24.33
CA VAL A 318 -40.24 -2.11 -25.39
C VAL A 318 -38.88 -2.50 -25.99
N LEU A 319 -38.51 -3.78 -25.92
CA LEU A 319 -37.23 -4.30 -26.46
C LEU A 319 -37.41 -5.02 -27.81
N SER A 320 -38.46 -5.81 -27.94
CA SER A 320 -38.89 -6.54 -29.14
C SER A 320 -40.33 -7.03 -28.91
N ASP A 321 -41.05 -7.34 -29.98
CA ASP A 321 -42.40 -7.93 -29.90
C ASP A 321 -42.37 -9.41 -29.48
N ASP A 322 -41.26 -10.12 -29.71
CA ASP A 322 -41.05 -11.48 -29.24
C ASP A 322 -40.48 -11.52 -27.81
N ARG A 323 -41.28 -12.05 -26.86
CA ARG A 323 -40.86 -12.27 -25.47
C ARG A 323 -39.63 -13.17 -25.35
N MET A 324 -39.44 -14.14 -26.25
CA MET A 324 -38.28 -15.04 -26.26
C MET A 324 -37.02 -14.37 -26.82
N GLU A 325 -37.13 -13.30 -27.62
CA GLU A 325 -36.01 -12.40 -27.90
C GLU A 325 -35.70 -11.55 -26.67
N VAL A 326 -36.70 -10.99 -25.99
CA VAL A 326 -36.50 -10.17 -24.77
C VAL A 326 -35.74 -10.92 -23.68
N VAL A 327 -36.17 -12.15 -23.34
CA VAL A 327 -35.46 -13.02 -22.36
C VAL A 327 -34.00 -13.24 -22.75
N ARG A 328 -33.74 -13.49 -24.04
CA ARG A 328 -32.39 -13.71 -24.59
C ARG A 328 -31.53 -12.45 -24.50
N ILE A 329 -32.10 -11.28 -24.81
CA ILE A 329 -31.43 -9.98 -24.74
C ILE A 329 -31.05 -9.64 -23.29
N VAL A 330 -31.98 -9.78 -22.32
CA VAL A 330 -31.71 -9.45 -20.91
C VAL A 330 -30.71 -10.45 -20.30
N THR A 331 -30.77 -11.72 -20.68
CA THR A 331 -29.75 -12.73 -20.30
C THR A 331 -28.36 -12.36 -20.84
N PHE A 332 -28.27 -11.91 -22.10
CA PHE A 332 -27.00 -11.47 -22.69
C PHE A 332 -26.42 -10.22 -21.99
N TYR A 333 -27.24 -9.19 -21.72
CA TYR A 333 -26.77 -7.99 -21.01
C TYR A 333 -26.39 -8.28 -19.55
N THR A 334 -27.10 -9.15 -18.83
CA THR A 334 -26.71 -9.55 -17.46
C THR A 334 -25.46 -10.44 -17.43
N TRP A 335 -25.16 -11.19 -18.50
CA TRP A 335 -23.86 -11.85 -18.68
C TRP A 335 -22.74 -10.83 -18.95
N LEU A 336 -22.97 -9.88 -19.87
CA LEU A 336 -21.98 -8.85 -20.19
C LEU A 336 -21.65 -7.95 -18.98
N LEU A 337 -22.63 -7.68 -18.12
CA LEU A 337 -22.43 -6.96 -16.86
C LEU A 337 -21.49 -7.72 -15.91
N GLU A 338 -21.67 -9.03 -15.75
CA GLU A 338 -20.79 -9.89 -14.93
C GLU A 338 -19.36 -9.90 -15.47
N VAL A 339 -19.18 -10.10 -16.78
CA VAL A 339 -17.86 -10.07 -17.44
C VAL A 339 -17.19 -8.72 -17.27
N CYS A 340 -17.91 -7.62 -17.52
CA CYS A 340 -17.37 -6.26 -17.38
C CYS A 340 -16.94 -5.97 -15.93
N TYR A 341 -17.75 -6.40 -14.96
CA TYR A 341 -17.45 -6.29 -13.54
C TYR A 341 -16.21 -7.09 -13.12
N LEU A 342 -16.06 -8.33 -13.58
CA LEU A 342 -14.89 -9.16 -13.30
C LEU A 342 -13.62 -8.62 -13.96
N CYS A 343 -13.69 -8.15 -15.20
CA CYS A 343 -12.59 -7.46 -15.88
C CYS A 343 -12.17 -6.19 -15.12
N ALA A 344 -13.13 -5.40 -14.62
CA ALA A 344 -12.85 -4.21 -13.86
C ALA A 344 -12.27 -4.49 -12.47
N MET A 345 -12.77 -5.52 -11.77
CA MET A 345 -12.25 -5.92 -10.45
C MET A 345 -10.84 -6.51 -10.54
N THR A 346 -10.56 -7.32 -11.56
CA THR A 346 -9.20 -7.84 -11.81
C THR A 346 -8.24 -6.72 -12.20
N LEU A 347 -8.65 -5.78 -13.07
CA LEU A 347 -7.84 -4.62 -13.43
C LEU A 347 -7.62 -3.66 -12.24
N SER A 348 -8.63 -3.43 -11.40
CA SER A 348 -8.52 -2.62 -10.18
C SER A 348 -7.59 -3.26 -9.14
N CYS A 349 -7.70 -4.57 -8.92
CA CYS A 349 -6.80 -5.32 -8.04
C CYS A 349 -5.36 -5.32 -8.57
N LEU A 350 -5.19 -5.61 -9.88
CA LEU A 350 -3.90 -5.57 -10.56
C LEU A 350 -3.26 -4.18 -10.44
N VAL A 351 -3.97 -3.11 -10.78
CA VAL A 351 -3.35 -1.78 -10.69
C VAL A 351 -3.19 -1.31 -9.24
N SER A 352 -3.97 -1.79 -8.27
CA SER A 352 -3.71 -1.55 -6.84
C SER A 352 -2.41 -2.22 -6.37
N LEU A 353 -2.16 -3.46 -6.77
CA LEU A 353 -0.91 -4.17 -6.51
C LEU A 353 0.28 -3.48 -7.23
N ILE A 354 0.07 -3.04 -8.48
CA ILE A 354 1.04 -2.20 -9.21
C ILE A 354 1.28 -0.88 -8.46
N MET A 355 0.26 -0.23 -7.90
CA MET A 355 0.40 1.00 -7.12
C MET A 355 1.16 0.80 -5.82
N LEU A 356 1.14 -0.38 -5.19
CA LEU A 356 1.95 -0.67 -4.02
C LEU A 356 3.42 -0.89 -4.37
N MET A 357 3.71 -1.75 -5.34
CA MET A 357 5.08 -1.95 -5.85
C MET A 357 5.69 -0.62 -6.34
N ARG A 358 4.89 0.13 -7.11
CA ARG A 358 5.20 1.44 -7.67
C ARG A 358 4.86 2.60 -6.72
N SER A 359 4.56 2.33 -5.45
CA SER A 359 4.62 3.34 -4.38
C SER A 359 6.07 3.62 -3.99
N MET A 360 6.98 2.70 -4.30
CA MET A 360 8.43 2.87 -4.09
C MET A 360 9.15 3.38 -5.36
N VAL A 361 8.48 3.46 -6.53
CA VAL A 361 9.07 3.85 -7.84
C VAL A 361 8.13 4.72 -8.74
N LEU A 362 7.07 5.32 -8.19
CA LEU A 362 6.18 6.37 -8.75
C LEU A 362 5.16 6.03 -9.89
N HIS A 363 3.86 6.34 -9.65
CA HIS A 363 2.67 6.41 -10.57
C HIS A 363 2.00 5.08 -11.04
N ARG A 364 0.89 4.97 -11.80
CA ARG A 364 -0.52 5.48 -11.67
C ARG A 364 -1.56 4.42 -12.18
N TYR A 365 -2.86 4.63 -11.87
CA TYR A 365 -4.10 4.34 -12.68
C TYR A 365 -5.09 3.22 -12.26
N THR A 366 -5.83 3.35 -11.15
CA THR A 366 -6.74 2.26 -10.68
C THR A 366 -8.22 2.36 -11.10
N ILE A 367 -8.99 3.31 -10.56
CA ILE A 367 -10.48 3.27 -10.58
C ILE A 367 -11.07 3.79 -11.90
N VAL A 368 -10.36 4.70 -12.57
CA VAL A 368 -10.73 5.28 -13.88
C VAL A 368 -11.10 4.19 -14.88
N PHE A 369 -10.34 3.10 -14.91
CA PHE A 369 -10.52 2.05 -15.90
C PHE A 369 -11.84 1.29 -15.76
N PHE A 370 -12.47 1.20 -14.58
CA PHE A 370 -13.80 0.55 -14.50
C PHE A 370 -14.84 1.35 -15.28
N ILE A 371 -14.94 2.64 -14.97
CA ILE A 371 -15.92 3.55 -15.58
C ILE A 371 -15.60 3.73 -17.07
N CYS A 372 -14.32 3.91 -17.44
CA CYS A 372 -13.92 4.01 -18.85
C CYS A 372 -14.09 2.68 -19.61
N PHE A 373 -13.92 1.51 -18.99
CA PHE A 373 -14.16 0.22 -19.64
C PHE A 373 -15.65 -0.06 -19.81
N LEU A 374 -16.50 0.29 -18.84
CA LEU A 374 -17.96 0.30 -19.01
C LEU A 374 -18.37 1.19 -20.20
N PHE A 375 -17.91 2.44 -20.25
CA PHE A 375 -18.20 3.34 -21.37
C PHE A 375 -17.66 2.80 -22.71
N LEU A 376 -16.46 2.22 -22.74
CA LEU A 376 -15.89 1.63 -23.95
C LEU A 376 -16.66 0.39 -24.41
N VAL A 377 -17.10 -0.47 -23.50
CA VAL A 377 -17.93 -1.64 -23.82
C VAL A 377 -19.29 -1.18 -24.35
N PHE A 378 -20.03 -0.36 -23.59
CA PHE A 378 -21.41 0.00 -23.92
C PHE A 378 -21.54 1.01 -25.08
N LEU A 379 -20.62 1.96 -25.25
CA LEU A 379 -20.71 2.99 -26.29
C LEU A 379 -19.91 2.68 -27.56
N ILE A 380 -18.94 1.76 -27.51
CA ILE A 380 -18.05 1.47 -28.65
C ILE A 380 -18.13 0.00 -29.05
N ILE A 381 -17.87 -0.96 -28.15
CA ILE A 381 -17.85 -2.39 -28.52
C ILE A 381 -19.24 -2.88 -28.93
N ILE A 382 -20.28 -2.67 -28.12
CA ILE A 382 -21.62 -3.20 -28.43
C ILE A 382 -22.15 -2.63 -29.77
N PRO A 383 -22.10 -1.31 -30.04
CA PRO A 383 -22.58 -0.80 -31.33
C PRO A 383 -21.75 -1.24 -32.53
N VAL A 384 -20.43 -1.41 -32.38
CA VAL A 384 -19.54 -1.86 -33.48
C VAL A 384 -19.74 -3.35 -33.80
N PHE A 385 -19.95 -4.21 -32.80
CA PHE A 385 -20.10 -5.65 -33.03
C PHE A 385 -21.55 -6.09 -33.32
N TYR A 386 -22.56 -5.38 -32.80
CA TYR A 386 -23.97 -5.79 -32.88
C TYR A 386 -24.90 -4.79 -33.61
N GLY A 387 -24.41 -3.62 -34.03
CA GLY A 387 -25.18 -2.64 -34.81
C GLY A 387 -26.36 -1.97 -34.09
N ARG A 388 -26.69 -2.36 -32.84
CA ARG A 388 -27.70 -1.72 -32.00
C ARG A 388 -27.08 -0.56 -31.19
N ASN A 389 -27.87 0.48 -30.89
CA ASN A 389 -27.48 1.66 -30.08
C ASN A 389 -26.38 2.57 -30.68
N ILE A 390 -26.48 2.90 -31.97
CA ILE A 390 -25.54 3.76 -32.73
C ILE A 390 -25.54 5.25 -32.28
N ILE A 391 -26.37 5.64 -31.30
CA ILE A 391 -26.63 7.03 -30.84
C ILE A 391 -25.36 7.91 -30.73
N VAL A 392 -24.27 7.40 -30.14
CA VAL A 392 -23.01 8.15 -29.99
C VAL A 392 -22.34 8.44 -31.33
N PHE A 393 -22.35 7.47 -32.24
CA PHE A 393 -21.83 7.63 -33.60
C PHE A 393 -22.73 8.52 -34.46
N GLU A 394 -24.04 8.52 -34.23
CA GLU A 394 -24.97 9.45 -34.90
C GLU A 394 -24.73 10.91 -34.45
N ILE A 395 -24.58 11.14 -33.14
CA ILE A 395 -24.25 12.46 -32.59
C ILE A 395 -22.87 12.92 -33.07
N ALA A 396 -21.86 12.04 -33.09
CA ALA A 396 -20.54 12.34 -33.64
C ALA A 396 -20.61 12.63 -35.16
N GLY A 397 -21.41 11.86 -35.91
CA GLY A 397 -21.67 12.04 -37.34
C GLY A 397 -22.45 13.32 -37.69
N LYS A 398 -23.15 13.92 -36.72
CA LYS A 398 -23.72 15.27 -36.83
C LYS A 398 -22.74 16.37 -36.40
N ALA A 399 -21.86 16.09 -35.44
CA ALA A 399 -20.93 17.06 -34.85
C ALA A 399 -19.56 17.19 -35.54
N TRP A 400 -19.17 16.26 -36.43
CA TRP A 400 -17.81 16.23 -37.00
C TRP A 400 -17.31 17.54 -37.64
N PRO A 401 -18.12 18.38 -38.31
CA PRO A 401 -17.61 19.62 -38.91
C PRO A 401 -17.19 20.65 -37.86
N ALA A 402 -17.87 20.68 -36.70
CA ALA A 402 -17.51 21.54 -35.58
C ALA A 402 -16.17 21.11 -34.96
N TRP A 403 -15.93 19.81 -34.80
CA TRP A 403 -14.65 19.30 -34.31
C TRP A 403 -13.50 19.54 -35.29
N VAL A 404 -13.72 19.34 -36.60
CA VAL A 404 -12.71 19.62 -37.63
C VAL A 404 -12.37 21.12 -37.69
N THR A 405 -13.36 22.01 -37.62
CA THR A 405 -13.11 23.47 -37.62
C THR A 405 -12.39 23.94 -36.36
N LEU A 406 -12.74 23.43 -35.17
CA LEU A 406 -12.00 23.70 -33.92
C LEU A 406 -10.52 23.27 -34.03
N ILE A 407 -10.26 22.07 -34.54
CA ILE A 407 -8.90 21.55 -34.73
C ILE A 407 -8.13 22.39 -35.77
N LEU A 408 -8.75 22.71 -36.90
CA LEU A 408 -8.14 23.50 -37.99
C LEU A 408 -7.77 24.91 -37.51
N VAL A 409 -8.66 25.60 -36.79
CA VAL A 409 -8.39 26.94 -36.26
C VAL A 409 -7.30 26.91 -35.20
N THR A 410 -7.31 25.92 -34.29
CA THR A 410 -6.25 25.76 -33.27
C THR A 410 -4.88 25.46 -33.92
N GLY A 411 -4.87 24.62 -34.96
CA GLY A 411 -3.68 24.35 -35.77
C GLY A 411 -3.16 25.61 -36.49
N LEU A 412 -4.06 26.37 -37.11
CA LEU A 412 -3.73 27.62 -37.79
C LEU A 412 -3.19 28.68 -36.82
N GLN A 413 -3.74 28.78 -35.60
CA GLN A 413 -3.18 29.63 -34.55
C GLN A 413 -1.74 29.23 -34.19
N HIS A 414 -1.46 27.95 -33.98
CA HIS A 414 -0.11 27.46 -33.69
C HIS A 414 0.88 27.71 -34.84
N VAL A 415 0.44 27.53 -36.09
CA VAL A 415 1.24 27.81 -37.29
C VAL A 415 1.54 29.32 -37.40
N THR A 416 0.51 30.18 -37.38
CA THR A 416 0.69 31.64 -37.50
C THR A 416 1.49 32.22 -36.33
N ALA A 417 1.30 31.72 -35.10
CA ALA A 417 2.14 32.11 -33.97
C ALA A 417 3.62 31.77 -34.20
N LYS A 418 3.93 30.56 -34.71
CA LYS A 418 5.31 30.11 -34.95
C LYS A 418 6.00 30.83 -36.12
N PHE A 419 5.27 31.16 -37.18
CA PHE A 419 5.85 31.70 -38.43
C PHE A 419 5.70 33.22 -38.61
N ALA A 420 4.63 33.84 -38.13
CA ALA A 420 4.37 35.28 -38.34
C ALA A 420 4.72 36.15 -37.12
N PHE A 421 4.43 35.68 -35.90
CA PHE A 421 4.51 36.49 -34.68
C PHE A 421 5.79 36.25 -33.85
N ILE A 422 6.24 35.00 -33.69
CA ILE A 422 7.45 34.69 -32.89
C ILE A 422 8.71 34.95 -33.72
N LYS A 423 9.49 35.96 -33.33
CA LYS A 423 10.80 36.26 -33.92
C LYS A 423 11.90 35.71 -33.03
N GLN A 424 12.58 34.65 -33.50
CA GLN A 424 13.65 34.00 -32.76
C GLN A 424 15.00 34.60 -33.17
N LYS A 425 15.45 35.64 -32.45
CA LYS A 425 16.83 36.14 -32.53
C LYS A 425 17.69 35.48 -31.43
N ALA A 426 19.01 35.62 -31.53
CA ALA A 426 19.93 34.98 -30.59
C ALA A 426 19.63 35.39 -29.15
N GLY A 427 19.33 34.39 -28.30
CA GLY A 427 19.05 34.57 -26.87
C GLY A 427 17.62 34.99 -26.50
N THR A 428 16.86 35.66 -27.38
CA THR A 428 15.53 36.22 -27.03
C THR A 428 14.41 35.82 -28.00
N ARG A 429 13.23 35.52 -27.43
CA ARG A 429 11.96 35.38 -28.16
C ARG A 429 11.24 36.72 -28.11
N ASP A 430 11.12 37.41 -29.25
CA ASP A 430 10.43 38.70 -29.34
C ASP A 430 9.20 38.61 -30.26
N LEU A 431 8.24 39.52 -30.07
CA LEU A 431 6.94 39.53 -30.74
C LEU A 431 6.91 40.54 -31.89
N ASN A 432 6.85 40.00 -33.11
CA ASN A 432 6.69 40.73 -34.36
C ASN A 432 5.20 40.97 -34.71
N ASN A 433 4.93 42.00 -35.51
CA ASN A 433 3.59 42.33 -36.05
C ASN A 433 2.43 42.30 -35.00
N ARG A 434 2.61 43.02 -33.89
CA ARG A 434 1.70 43.01 -32.73
C ARG A 434 0.26 43.40 -33.07
N CYS A 435 0.05 44.33 -34.02
CA CYS A 435 -1.30 44.75 -34.44
C CYS A 435 -2.09 43.61 -35.11
N SER A 436 -1.45 42.84 -36.00
CA SER A 436 -2.06 41.66 -36.62
C SER A 436 -2.37 40.56 -35.60
N LEU A 437 -1.53 40.38 -34.57
CA LEU A 437 -1.79 39.46 -33.46
C LEU A 437 -3.05 39.84 -32.68
N PHE A 438 -3.22 41.13 -32.34
CA PHE A 438 -4.41 41.61 -31.66
C PHE A 438 -5.68 41.42 -32.50
N LEU A 439 -5.63 41.77 -33.79
CA LEU A 439 -6.75 41.58 -34.71
C LEU A 439 -7.15 40.10 -34.85
N LEU A 440 -6.17 39.19 -34.97
CA LEU A 440 -6.43 37.75 -35.04
C LEU A 440 -7.02 37.21 -33.74
N THR A 441 -6.55 37.71 -32.58
CA THR A 441 -7.05 37.29 -31.27
C THR A 441 -8.49 37.74 -31.04
N TYR A 442 -8.85 38.95 -31.49
CA TYR A 442 -10.22 39.44 -31.49
C TYR A 442 -11.13 38.62 -32.42
N LEU A 443 -10.71 38.40 -33.67
CA LEU A 443 -11.48 37.63 -34.66
C LEU A 443 -11.77 36.19 -34.20
N LEU A 444 -10.82 35.56 -33.50
CA LEU A 444 -10.94 34.19 -33.02
C LEU A 444 -11.51 34.07 -31.59
N PHE A 445 -11.95 35.18 -30.98
CA PHE A 445 -12.43 35.22 -29.59
C PHE A 445 -13.52 34.16 -29.30
N LEU A 446 -14.61 34.14 -30.09
CA LEU A 446 -15.73 33.21 -29.88
C LEU A 446 -15.30 31.74 -30.01
N ILE A 447 -14.42 31.43 -30.95
CA ILE A 447 -13.89 30.07 -31.16
C ILE A 447 -12.99 29.68 -29.97
N ASN A 448 -12.18 30.61 -29.48
CA ASN A 448 -11.36 30.41 -28.29
C ASN A 448 -12.20 30.23 -27.01
N THR A 449 -13.40 30.83 -26.92
CA THR A 449 -14.35 30.55 -25.84
C THR A 449 -14.82 29.09 -25.86
N VAL A 450 -15.15 28.55 -27.04
CA VAL A 450 -15.56 27.13 -27.20
C VAL A 450 -14.39 26.18 -26.88
N VAL A 451 -13.18 26.45 -27.39
CA VAL A 451 -11.97 25.69 -27.02
C VAL A 451 -11.72 25.76 -25.51
N GLY A 452 -11.90 26.94 -24.90
CA GLY A 452 -11.79 27.16 -23.46
C GLY A 452 -12.76 26.31 -22.64
N LEU A 453 -14.02 26.16 -23.09
CA LEU A 453 -15.00 25.29 -22.46
C LEU A 453 -14.59 23.81 -22.53
N VAL A 454 -14.12 23.33 -23.69
CA VAL A 454 -13.62 21.96 -23.84
C VAL A 454 -12.41 21.71 -22.92
N VAL A 455 -11.47 22.66 -22.85
CA VAL A 455 -10.31 22.58 -21.93
C VAL A 455 -10.73 22.65 -20.46
N ALA A 456 -11.77 23.41 -20.10
CA ALA A 456 -12.29 23.47 -18.74
C ALA A 456 -12.93 22.14 -18.32
N ILE A 457 -13.77 21.54 -19.17
CA ILE A 457 -14.35 20.19 -18.94
C ILE A 457 -13.23 19.15 -18.82
N TRP A 458 -12.25 19.18 -19.72
CA TRP A 458 -11.10 18.28 -19.70
C TRP A 458 -10.24 18.45 -18.43
N ARG A 459 -10.09 19.68 -17.93
CA ARG A 459 -9.42 19.97 -16.65
C ARG A 459 -10.19 19.37 -15.47
N ILE A 460 -11.52 19.52 -15.41
CA ILE A 460 -12.37 18.93 -14.37
C ILE A 460 -12.26 17.40 -14.39
N VAL A 461 -12.31 16.79 -15.57
CA VAL A 461 -12.10 15.34 -15.73
C VAL A 461 -10.71 14.95 -15.22
N ILE A 462 -9.63 15.55 -15.73
CA ILE A 462 -8.26 15.19 -15.31
C ILE A 462 -8.06 15.36 -13.80
N THR A 463 -8.57 16.42 -13.17
CA THR A 463 -8.42 16.61 -11.71
C THR A 463 -9.25 15.60 -10.92
N ALA A 464 -10.50 15.32 -11.31
CA ALA A 464 -11.31 14.29 -10.66
C ALA A 464 -10.64 12.91 -10.76
N LEU A 465 -10.20 12.50 -11.96
CA LEU A 465 -9.49 11.25 -12.17
C LEU A 465 -8.17 11.19 -11.38
N TYR A 466 -7.39 12.27 -11.38
CA TYR A 466 -6.14 12.36 -10.59
C TYR A 466 -6.39 12.20 -9.10
N ASN A 467 -7.41 12.88 -8.56
CA ASN A 467 -7.76 12.82 -7.15
C ASN A 467 -8.18 11.40 -6.74
N ILE A 468 -9.04 10.75 -7.52
CA ILE A 468 -9.50 9.38 -7.27
C ILE A 468 -8.32 8.38 -7.32
N ILE A 469 -7.37 8.53 -8.27
CA ILE A 469 -6.19 7.65 -8.37
C ILE A 469 -5.25 7.79 -7.15
N HIS A 470 -5.09 9.01 -6.61
CA HIS A 470 -4.15 9.27 -5.52
C HIS A 470 -4.82 9.27 -4.13
N LEU A 471 -6.14 9.09 -4.03
CA LEU A 471 -6.90 9.04 -2.77
C LEU A 471 -6.37 7.99 -1.79
N GLY A 472 -5.93 6.83 -2.29
CA GLY A 472 -5.32 5.76 -1.50
C GLY A 472 -3.83 5.94 -1.20
N ARG A 473 -3.22 7.09 -1.52
CA ARG A 473 -1.79 7.36 -1.33
C ARG A 473 -1.54 8.43 -0.28
N ILE A 474 -0.60 8.16 0.61
CA ILE A 474 -0.20 9.06 1.72
C ILE A 474 1.03 9.91 1.34
N ASP A 475 1.76 9.52 0.29
CA ASP A 475 3.00 10.16 -0.18
C ASP A 475 2.76 11.35 -1.14
N VAL A 476 1.54 11.48 -1.68
CA VAL A 476 1.12 12.58 -2.56
C VAL A 476 0.13 13.46 -1.82
N SER A 477 0.35 14.78 -1.81
CA SER A 477 -0.53 15.70 -1.09
C SER A 477 -1.81 16.01 -1.88
N LEU A 478 -2.96 15.63 -1.32
CA LEU A 478 -4.28 16.07 -1.79
C LEU A 478 -4.98 17.07 -0.85
N LEU A 479 -4.55 17.16 0.42
CA LEU A 479 -4.51 18.37 1.25
C LEU A 479 -3.92 18.08 2.65
N HIS A 480 -4.27 16.92 3.23
CA HIS A 480 -3.96 16.58 4.64
C HIS A 480 -3.05 15.35 4.89
N PRO A 481 -3.21 14.18 4.25
CA PRO A 481 -2.51 12.95 4.70
C PRO A 481 -0.98 13.01 4.59
N TYR A 482 -0.47 13.81 3.66
CA TYR A 482 0.96 14.08 3.46
C TYR A 482 1.66 14.66 4.70
N CYS A 483 0.93 15.34 5.58
CA CYS A 483 1.46 15.84 6.85
C CYS A 483 1.94 14.68 7.74
N TYR A 484 1.12 13.64 7.93
CA TYR A 484 1.50 12.47 8.72
C TYR A 484 2.68 11.71 8.11
N TYR A 485 2.75 11.59 6.78
CA TYR A 485 3.86 10.94 6.09
C TYR A 485 5.19 11.70 6.23
N THR A 486 5.18 13.03 6.10
CA THR A 486 6.38 13.86 6.28
C THR A 486 6.85 13.90 7.74
N HIS A 487 5.92 13.98 8.71
CA HIS A 487 6.25 13.84 10.13
C HIS A 487 6.82 12.44 10.46
N PHE A 488 6.23 11.37 9.91
CA PHE A 488 6.73 10.00 10.05
C PHE A 488 8.18 9.88 9.55
N LEU A 489 8.46 10.34 8.32
CA LEU A 489 9.82 10.31 7.75
C LEU A 489 10.81 11.15 8.57
N LYS A 490 10.38 12.33 9.04
CA LYS A 490 11.20 13.23 9.87
C LYS A 490 11.58 12.59 11.22
N VAL A 491 10.67 11.85 11.85
CA VAL A 491 10.98 11.06 13.04
C VAL A 491 11.92 9.91 12.69
N GLU A 492 11.61 9.11 11.67
CA GLU A 492 12.40 7.92 11.32
C GLU A 492 13.86 8.26 10.98
N VAL A 493 14.10 9.33 10.20
CA VAL A 493 15.45 9.79 9.86
C VAL A 493 16.19 10.37 11.07
N SER A 494 15.49 11.03 12.01
CA SER A 494 16.11 11.56 13.23
C SER A 494 16.61 10.46 14.19
N GLN A 495 15.92 9.31 14.21
CA GLN A 495 16.23 8.21 15.13
C GLN A 495 17.11 7.11 14.52
N SER A 496 17.07 6.94 13.18
CA SER A 496 17.70 5.81 12.49
C SER A 496 18.60 6.20 11.31
N HIS A 497 19.23 7.38 11.38
CA HIS A 497 20.11 7.87 10.31
C HIS A 497 21.26 6.88 10.01
N PRO A 498 21.37 6.34 8.78
CA PRO A 498 22.25 5.20 8.50
C PRO A 498 23.73 5.53 8.71
N VAL A 499 24.17 6.75 8.38
CA VAL A 499 25.57 7.20 8.59
C VAL A 499 25.93 7.25 10.07
N MET A 500 25.01 7.70 10.94
CA MET A 500 25.26 7.74 12.39
C MET A 500 25.32 6.32 12.96
N LYS A 501 24.39 5.45 12.54
CA LYS A 501 24.38 4.04 12.95
C LYS A 501 25.66 3.30 12.52
N ALA A 502 26.16 3.55 11.30
CA ALA A 502 27.41 3.00 10.81
C ALA A 502 28.64 3.54 11.57
N PHE A 503 28.68 4.85 11.84
CA PHE A 503 29.74 5.49 12.62
C PHE A 503 29.81 4.94 14.06
N CYS A 504 28.67 4.80 14.74
CA CYS A 504 28.60 4.16 16.06
C CYS A 504 28.97 2.67 16.01
N GLY A 505 28.69 1.96 14.91
CA GLY A 505 29.16 0.59 14.67
C GLY A 505 30.68 0.52 14.65
N LEU A 506 31.33 1.29 13.77
CA LEU A 506 32.79 1.35 13.67
C LEU A 506 33.46 1.72 15.00
N LEU A 507 32.89 2.67 15.77
CA LEU A 507 33.38 3.00 17.10
C LEU A 507 33.28 1.83 18.08
N LEU A 508 32.16 1.09 18.07
CA LEU A 508 31.95 -0.06 18.96
C LEU A 508 32.86 -1.24 18.58
N ASP A 509 32.98 -1.53 17.29
CA ASP A 509 33.85 -2.60 16.78
C ASP A 509 35.33 -2.30 17.13
N MET A 510 35.79 -1.06 16.94
CA MET A 510 37.14 -0.64 17.39
C MET A 510 37.34 -0.75 18.91
N MET A 511 36.30 -0.53 19.73
CA MET A 511 36.40 -0.74 21.19
C MET A 511 36.46 -2.23 21.55
N VAL A 512 35.70 -3.09 20.86
CA VAL A 512 35.67 -4.54 21.11
C VAL A 512 36.95 -5.23 20.62
N GLU A 513 37.45 -4.86 19.44
CA GLU A 513 38.72 -5.36 18.90
C GLU A 513 39.90 -4.79 19.67
N GLY A 514 39.89 -3.49 20.00
CA GLY A 514 40.91 -2.86 20.84
C GLY A 514 40.96 -3.45 22.25
N GLY A 515 39.82 -3.74 22.87
CA GLY A 515 39.73 -4.41 24.17
C GLY A 515 40.25 -5.85 24.11
N ARG A 516 39.86 -6.62 23.08
CA ARG A 516 40.38 -7.98 22.87
C ARG A 516 41.88 -8.01 22.57
N ALA A 517 42.39 -7.06 21.79
CA ALA A 517 43.82 -6.92 21.54
C ALA A 517 44.57 -6.52 22.82
N GLY A 518 44.01 -5.63 23.64
CA GLY A 518 44.54 -5.25 24.95
C GLY A 518 44.66 -6.46 25.88
N GLN A 519 43.60 -7.26 26.03
CA GLN A 519 43.68 -8.50 26.82
C GLN A 519 44.72 -9.48 26.24
N LYS A 520 44.73 -9.71 24.92
CA LYS A 520 45.71 -10.60 24.28
C LYS A 520 47.17 -10.15 24.41
N ILE A 521 47.41 -8.88 24.69
CA ILE A 521 48.73 -8.33 25.00
C ILE A 521 49.03 -8.53 26.48
N GLN A 522 48.10 -8.20 27.40
CA GLN A 522 48.27 -8.44 28.83
C GLN A 522 48.55 -9.92 29.14
N ASP A 523 47.78 -10.84 28.56
CA ASP A 523 47.94 -12.31 28.70
C ASP A 523 49.28 -12.83 28.13
N ALA A 524 50.04 -12.00 27.40
CA ALA A 524 51.33 -12.33 26.80
C ALA A 524 52.51 -11.51 27.37
N GLU A 525 52.25 -10.49 28.19
CA GLU A 525 53.22 -9.49 28.66
C GLU A 525 53.48 -9.59 30.19
N GLU A 526 52.93 -10.60 30.87
CA GLU A 526 53.34 -11.00 32.24
C GLU A 526 54.83 -11.43 32.32
N GLY A 527 55.51 -11.58 31.18
CA GLY A 527 56.95 -11.80 31.06
C GLY A 527 57.75 -10.58 30.55
N ILE A 528 57.93 -9.57 31.40
CA ILE A 528 58.97 -8.50 31.30
C ILE A 528 58.79 -7.46 30.16
N GLN A 529 58.31 -6.25 30.49
CA GLN A 529 59.07 -5.01 30.15
C GLN A 529 58.68 -3.74 30.94
N GLU A 530 59.55 -2.72 30.84
CA GLU A 530 59.47 -1.43 31.54
C GLU A 530 58.51 -0.41 30.90
N ASN A 531 58.15 0.61 31.68
CA ASN A 531 57.41 1.79 31.21
C ASN A 531 58.13 2.56 30.08
N LYS A 532 57.75 2.28 28.83
CA LYS A 532 58.15 3.06 27.64
C LYS A 532 56.90 3.56 26.91
N PRO A 533 56.68 4.88 26.75
CA PRO A 533 55.48 5.39 26.10
C PRO A 533 55.42 4.89 24.64
N SER A 534 54.38 4.12 24.31
CA SER A 534 54.40 3.25 23.13
C SER A 534 54.53 4.04 21.83
N LYS A 535 55.61 3.77 21.07
CA LYS A 535 55.89 4.45 19.78
C LYS A 535 54.73 4.28 18.77
N ALA A 536 53.97 3.18 18.87
CA ALA A 536 52.75 2.94 18.09
C ALA A 536 51.71 4.07 18.26
N ASN A 537 51.42 4.49 19.49
CA ASN A 537 50.47 5.57 19.79
C ASN A 537 50.94 6.94 19.25
N SER A 538 52.25 7.15 19.10
CA SER A 538 52.79 8.34 18.44
C SER A 538 52.61 8.25 16.92
N SER A 539 52.98 7.12 16.31
CA SER A 539 52.85 6.87 14.86
C SER A 539 51.39 7.01 14.38
N GLN A 540 50.43 6.47 15.13
CA GLN A 540 49.00 6.57 14.81
C GLN A 540 48.49 8.03 14.88
N LYS A 541 48.97 8.82 15.85
CA LYS A 541 48.66 10.27 15.94
C LYS A 541 49.29 11.08 14.81
N ILE A 542 50.46 10.67 14.31
CA ILE A 542 51.10 11.31 13.14
C ILE A 542 50.28 10.97 11.87
N ARG A 543 49.91 9.69 11.68
CA ARG A 543 49.09 9.25 10.54
C ARG A 543 47.73 9.96 10.48
N SER A 544 47.05 10.13 11.61
CA SER A 544 45.75 10.85 11.64
C SER A 544 45.88 12.35 11.35
N ARG A 545 47.00 13.00 11.74
CA ARG A 545 47.31 14.38 11.34
C ARG A 545 47.51 14.52 9.83
N TRP A 546 48.24 13.60 9.19
CA TRP A 546 48.41 13.57 7.73
C TRP A 546 47.07 13.31 7.01
N GLN A 547 46.25 12.38 7.49
CA GLN A 547 44.91 12.13 6.94
C GLN A 547 44.00 13.37 7.05
N LEU A 548 44.01 14.05 8.20
CA LEU A 548 43.30 15.32 8.37
C LEU A 548 43.77 16.40 7.39
N MET A 549 45.08 16.55 7.20
CA MET A 549 45.64 17.52 6.25
C MET A 549 45.22 17.20 4.81
N TYR A 550 45.31 15.93 4.40
CA TYR A 550 44.85 15.45 3.09
C TYR A 550 43.37 15.75 2.85
N THR A 551 42.49 15.45 3.81
CA THR A 551 41.06 15.79 3.71
C THR A 551 40.82 17.30 3.59
N LEU A 552 41.55 18.13 4.34
CA LEU A 552 41.38 19.59 4.32
C LEU A 552 41.91 20.25 3.03
N VAL A 553 43.01 19.73 2.47
CA VAL A 553 43.54 20.18 1.16
C VAL A 553 42.54 19.89 0.05
N ASN A 554 41.94 18.70 0.06
CA ASN A 554 40.96 18.28 -0.95
C ASN A 554 39.56 18.89 -0.75
N ASN A 555 39.28 19.52 0.39
CA ASN A 555 37.96 20.08 0.74
C ASN A 555 38.10 21.48 1.38
N PRO A 556 38.49 22.51 0.61
CA PRO A 556 38.84 23.83 1.15
C PRO A 556 37.68 24.53 1.88
N SER A 557 36.42 24.23 1.54
CA SER A 557 35.23 24.73 2.24
C SER A 557 35.18 24.31 3.72
N LEU A 558 35.80 23.19 4.08
CA LEU A 558 35.86 22.70 5.47
C LEU A 558 36.87 23.47 6.33
N LEU A 559 37.81 24.23 5.74
CA LEU A 559 38.78 25.02 6.51
C LEU A 559 38.10 26.15 7.30
N GLY A 560 37.12 26.83 6.69
CA GLY A 560 36.37 27.91 7.33
C GLY A 560 35.46 27.40 8.45
N SER A 561 34.64 26.40 8.17
CA SER A 561 33.73 25.81 9.16
C SER A 561 34.48 25.14 10.32
N ARG A 562 35.58 24.42 10.04
CA ARG A 562 36.43 23.85 11.08
C ARG A 562 36.99 24.92 12.02
N LYS A 563 37.56 26.01 11.50
CA LYS A 563 38.07 27.10 12.33
C LYS A 563 36.95 27.70 13.20
N HIS A 564 35.78 27.96 12.63
CA HIS A 564 34.64 28.51 13.34
C HIS A 564 34.14 27.60 14.49
N PHE A 565 33.94 26.31 14.23
CA PHE A 565 33.53 25.35 15.27
C PHE A 565 34.60 25.14 16.35
N GLN A 566 35.89 25.15 15.99
CA GLN A 566 36.98 25.09 16.98
C GLN A 566 37.02 26.35 17.86
N THR A 567 36.77 27.54 17.31
CA THR A 567 36.65 28.77 18.14
C THR A 567 35.41 28.77 19.01
N LEU A 568 34.27 28.24 18.54
CA LEU A 568 33.07 28.07 19.38
C LEU A 568 33.36 27.12 20.55
N GLN A 569 33.90 25.94 20.27
CA GLN A 569 34.16 24.91 21.28
C GLN A 569 35.23 25.32 22.32
N ASN A 570 36.14 26.24 21.97
CA ASN A 570 37.06 26.86 22.92
C ASN A 570 36.43 28.01 23.74
N SER A 571 35.29 28.56 23.30
CA SER A 571 34.54 29.59 24.03
C SER A 571 33.43 29.02 24.92
N GLU A 572 32.84 27.88 24.52
CA GLU A 572 31.87 27.12 25.28
C GLU A 572 32.56 25.90 25.93
N ASN A 573 33.09 26.07 27.15
CA ASN A 573 33.55 24.95 27.97
C ASN A 573 32.36 24.03 28.31
N VAL A 574 32.16 22.97 27.52
CA VAL A 574 30.94 22.14 27.53
C VAL A 574 30.79 21.36 28.84
N LEU A 575 29.87 21.80 29.69
CA LEU A 575 29.30 20.99 30.75
C LEU A 575 27.97 20.37 30.27
N ASN A 576 27.96 19.06 30.04
CA ASN A 576 26.78 18.20 29.86
C ASN A 576 25.66 18.69 28.90
N GLY A 577 25.97 18.70 27.60
CA GLY A 577 25.09 18.05 26.62
C GLY A 577 23.78 18.75 26.22
N THR A 578 23.52 20.00 26.62
CA THR A 578 22.31 20.74 26.18
C THR A 578 22.67 22.19 25.82
N PRO A 579 22.55 22.63 24.55
CA PRO A 579 22.90 24.00 24.16
C PRO A 579 21.81 24.99 24.56
N ASN A 580 22.01 25.69 25.68
CA ASN A 580 21.05 26.65 26.21
C ASN A 580 21.21 28.04 25.57
N ARG A 581 20.30 28.40 24.65
CA ARG A 581 20.49 29.52 23.72
C ARG A 581 20.09 30.89 24.29
N THR A 582 20.72 31.33 25.38
CA THR A 582 20.49 32.66 25.96
C THR A 582 21.25 33.75 25.20
N SER A 583 20.55 34.50 24.34
CA SER A 583 21.09 35.71 23.70
C SER A 583 21.40 36.78 24.74
N LYS A 584 22.67 37.20 24.86
CA LYS A 584 23.07 38.31 25.73
C LYS A 584 23.35 39.56 24.88
N LYS A 585 22.36 40.44 24.80
CA LYS A 585 22.41 41.71 24.06
C LYS A 585 23.19 42.78 24.83
N GLY A 586 24.05 43.52 24.14
CA GLY A 586 24.80 44.66 24.66
C GLY A 586 26.32 44.50 24.49
N SER A 587 27.10 45.57 24.31
CA SER A 587 26.75 46.97 24.01
C SER A 587 28.04 47.71 23.65
N LYS A 588 28.00 48.58 22.63
CA LYS A 588 28.99 49.66 22.43
C LYS A 588 28.43 50.68 21.45
N THR A 589 28.43 51.94 21.86
CA THR A 589 27.87 53.09 21.14
C THR A 589 28.99 54.13 20.96
N GLU A 590 28.86 54.98 19.94
CA GLU A 590 29.66 56.20 19.67
C GLU A 590 31.15 56.01 19.30
N ALA A 591 31.72 56.82 18.40
CA ALA A 591 31.16 57.80 17.44
C ALA A 591 32.08 57.81 16.18
N SER A 592 31.65 58.25 14.98
CA SER A 592 31.58 59.68 14.65
C SER A 592 30.64 60.02 13.48
N LYS A 593 30.30 61.32 13.40
CA LYS A 593 29.61 62.05 12.31
C LYS A 593 30.31 61.88 10.94
N THR A 594 29.71 62.20 9.79
CA THR A 594 28.60 63.13 9.41
C THR A 594 27.85 62.52 8.18
N GLU A 595 26.76 62.99 7.57
CA GLU A 595 26.04 64.28 7.59
C GLU A 595 24.52 64.16 7.34
N ALA A 596 24.02 64.47 6.13
CA ALA A 596 22.60 64.63 5.76
C ALA A 596 22.29 63.85 4.45
N SER A 597 21.04 63.63 4.00
CA SER A 597 19.78 64.34 4.29
C SER A 597 18.52 63.52 3.94
N LYS A 598 17.39 63.77 4.65
CA LYS A 598 15.96 63.83 4.19
C LYS A 598 15.36 62.59 3.43
N LEU A 599 14.08 62.19 3.57
CA LEU A 599 12.88 62.76 4.23
C LEU A 599 11.81 61.65 4.49
N GLY A 600 10.90 61.84 5.47
CA GLY A 600 9.58 61.14 5.57
C GLY A 600 9.62 59.69 6.10
N ALA A 601 9.03 59.27 7.24
CA ALA A 601 7.97 59.75 8.15
C ALA A 601 6.52 59.28 7.86
N GLU A 602 6.02 58.46 8.80
CA GLU A 602 4.64 58.03 9.13
C GLU A 602 3.76 59.20 9.69
N PRO A 603 2.49 59.05 10.18
CA PRO A 603 1.72 57.83 10.57
C PRO A 603 0.19 57.76 10.18
N ALA A 604 -0.43 56.62 10.55
CA ALA A 604 -1.78 56.32 11.09
C ALA A 604 -3.10 57.11 10.78
N GLU A 605 -4.19 56.31 10.66
CA GLU A 605 -5.59 56.40 11.22
C GLU A 605 -6.13 57.69 11.89
N PRO A 606 -7.47 57.99 11.85
CA PRO A 606 -8.45 57.29 12.72
C PRO A 606 -10.00 57.27 12.38
N THR A 607 -10.77 56.50 13.19
CA THR A 607 -12.19 56.67 13.68
C THR A 607 -13.46 56.63 12.78
N GLU A 608 -14.43 55.79 13.21
CA GLU A 608 -15.88 56.00 13.56
C GLU A 608 -16.81 56.93 12.70
N THR A 609 -18.15 56.77 12.57
CA THR A 609 -19.23 56.26 13.48
C THR A 609 -20.43 55.59 12.65
N PRO A 610 -21.77 55.57 12.95
CA PRO A 610 -22.73 54.57 12.39
C PRO A 610 -24.06 55.13 11.75
N GLU A 611 -25.19 54.41 11.91
CA GLU A 611 -26.59 54.62 11.42
C GLU A 611 -26.89 54.26 9.94
N SER A 612 -28.09 53.83 9.50
CA SER A 612 -29.43 53.69 10.15
C SER A 612 -30.19 52.42 9.68
N GLN A 613 -31.43 52.20 10.15
CA GLN A 613 -32.36 51.13 9.69
C GLN A 613 -33.43 51.69 8.74
N GLU A 614 -33.91 50.88 7.79
CA GLU A 614 -35.22 51.09 7.14
C GLU A 614 -35.88 49.73 6.78
N LYS A 615 -37.23 49.69 6.69
CA LYS A 615 -38.00 48.43 6.64
C LYS A 615 -39.41 48.60 6.01
N THR A 616 -39.50 48.44 4.69
CA THR A 616 -40.71 48.15 3.90
C THR A 616 -40.28 47.60 2.53
N GLU A 617 -41.00 46.69 1.86
CA GLU A 617 -42.26 46.00 2.21
C GLU A 617 -42.04 44.49 2.42
#